data_AF-A0A4S8JR80-F1
#
_entry.id   AF-A0A4S8JR80-F1
#
_cell.length_a   1.000
_cell.length_b   1.000
_cell.length_c   1.000
_cell.angle_alpha   90.00
_cell.angle_beta   90.00
_cell.angle_gamma   90.00
#
_symmetry.space_group_name_H-M   'P 1'
#
loop_
_entity.id
_entity.type
_entity.pdbx_description
1 polymer ?
#
loop_
_entity_poly.entity_id
_entity_poly.type
_entity_poly.pdbx_seq_one_letter_code
_entity_poly.pdbx_strand_id
1 'polypeptide(L)'
;MSFFTRVCKTIERYQSYRYASQETNVDYHETETQNWHQEFSKLKVKYESLQRSHRHLLGEDLETLGVKELQQLEKQLDLGLSQSRQTKLKLLMEQIEELQKKLSPCPLHLQERHLEEVNRKLKDKLQVEGSSSRAIQRCWESKSMAEGNPHRLHPCPANVVYPEPTLQIGYHQHFGRPEAATTRGAAGENNFMVGWLP
;
A
#
# COMPACT_ATOMS: atom_id res chain seq x y z
N MET A 1 86.51 41.86 33.30
CA MET A 1 85.95 42.02 31.94
C MET A 1 85.35 40.73 31.36
N SER A 2 86.05 39.58 31.35
CA SER A 2 85.58 38.33 30.69
C SER A 2 84.28 37.69 31.25
N PHE A 3 84.07 37.69 32.58
CA PHE A 3 82.89 37.07 33.20
C PHE A 3 81.58 37.75 32.81
N PHE A 4 81.55 39.09 32.85
CA PHE A 4 80.36 39.86 32.49
C PHE A 4 79.96 39.62 31.03
N THR A 5 80.93 39.60 30.11
CA THR A 5 80.70 39.25 28.71
C THR A 5 80.12 37.84 28.54
N ARG A 6 80.54 36.87 29.36
CA ARG A 6 80.02 35.50 29.32
C ARG A 6 78.58 35.40 29.85
N VAL A 7 78.24 36.18 30.87
CA VAL A 7 76.88 36.25 31.42
C VAL A 7 75.94 36.94 30.42
N CYS A 8 76.33 38.08 29.83
CA CYS A 8 75.55 38.76 28.80
C CYS A 8 75.24 37.82 27.61
N LYS A 9 76.24 37.10 27.10
CA LYS A 9 76.04 36.10 26.02
C LYS A 9 75.14 34.94 26.42
N THR A 10 75.04 34.61 27.70
CA THR A 10 74.16 33.53 28.17
C THR A 10 72.73 34.04 28.31
N ILE A 11 72.55 35.29 28.76
CA ILE A 11 71.25 35.96 28.81
C ILE A 11 70.70 36.18 27.40
N GLU A 12 71.52 36.68 26.47
CA GLU A 12 71.14 36.86 25.06
C GLU A 12 70.68 35.54 24.44
N ARG A 13 71.45 34.45 24.62
CA ARG A 13 71.04 33.12 24.11
C ARG A 13 69.73 32.64 24.70
N TYR A 14 69.50 32.86 26.01
CA TYR A 14 68.24 32.48 26.65
C TYR A 14 67.05 33.31 26.13
N GLN A 15 67.25 34.63 25.97
CA GLN A 15 66.24 35.53 25.41
C GLN A 15 65.93 35.17 23.95
N SER A 16 66.94 34.95 23.11
CA SER A 16 66.75 34.52 21.73
C SER A 16 65.94 33.22 21.64
N TYR A 17 66.22 32.24 22.51
CA TYR A 17 65.49 30.96 22.48
C TYR A 17 64.03 31.10 22.97
N ARG A 18 63.81 31.92 24.00
CA ARG A 18 62.46 32.21 24.53
C ARG A 18 61.60 32.96 23.53
N TYR A 19 62.11 34.03 22.92
CA TYR A 19 61.35 34.83 21.96
C TYR A 19 61.14 34.11 20.63
N ALA A 20 62.16 33.39 20.11
CA ALA A 20 61.98 32.58 18.89
C ALA A 20 60.91 31.49 19.07
N SER A 21 60.84 30.86 20.25
CA SER A 21 59.81 29.86 20.54
C SER A 21 58.41 30.47 20.76
N GLN A 22 58.33 31.69 21.30
CA GLN A 22 57.06 32.38 21.51
C GLN A 22 56.50 32.94 20.20
N GLU A 23 57.34 33.53 19.36
CA GLU A 23 56.95 34.08 18.06
C GLU A 23 56.44 32.97 17.12
N THR A 24 57.12 31.82 17.09
CA THR A 24 56.66 30.64 16.34
C THR A 24 55.38 30.02 16.88
N ASN A 25 55.17 30.02 18.19
CA ASN A 25 53.94 29.49 18.79
C ASN A 25 52.73 30.41 18.56
N VAL A 26 52.94 31.73 18.64
CA VAL A 26 51.91 32.73 18.34
C VAL A 26 51.54 32.71 16.86
N ASP A 27 52.52 32.61 15.95
CA ASP A 27 52.30 32.48 14.50
C ASP A 27 51.53 31.17 14.16
N TYR A 28 51.88 30.06 14.81
CA TYR A 28 51.15 28.80 14.66
C TYR A 28 49.69 28.90 15.15
N HIS A 29 49.45 29.49 16.31
CA HIS A 29 48.10 29.66 16.84
C HIS A 29 47.27 30.66 16.02
N GLU A 30 47.88 31.73 15.52
CA GLU A 30 47.23 32.69 14.64
C GLU A 30 46.85 32.06 13.29
N THR A 31 47.77 31.32 12.67
CA THR A 31 47.50 30.59 11.43
C THR A 31 46.44 29.50 11.60
N GLU A 32 46.45 28.76 12.71
CA GLU A 32 45.40 27.77 13.03
C GLU A 32 44.04 28.44 13.24
N THR A 33 44.01 29.57 13.97
CA THR A 33 42.78 30.35 14.19
C THR A 33 42.23 30.88 12.87
N GLN A 34 43.09 31.43 12.01
CA GLN A 34 42.72 31.89 10.66
C GLN A 34 42.20 30.74 9.79
N ASN A 35 42.80 29.56 9.88
CA ASN A 35 42.34 28.34 9.19
C ASN A 35 40.93 27.94 9.66
N TRP A 36 40.69 27.89 10.97
CA TRP A 36 39.35 27.63 11.53
C TRP A 36 38.32 28.66 11.06
N HIS A 37 38.66 29.94 11.03
CA HIS A 37 37.77 30.98 10.48
C HIS A 37 37.46 30.76 9.00
N GLN A 38 38.46 30.35 8.21
CA GLN A 38 38.30 30.08 6.80
C GLN A 38 37.39 28.86 6.58
N GLU A 39 37.61 27.76 7.32
CA GLU A 39 36.78 26.56 7.25
C GLU A 39 35.35 26.82 7.70
N PHE A 40 35.17 27.58 8.79
CA PHE A 40 33.84 28.02 9.22
C PHE A 40 33.14 28.85 8.14
N SER A 41 33.86 29.77 7.49
CA SER A 41 33.30 30.59 6.41
C SER A 41 32.88 29.73 5.22
N LYS A 42 33.69 28.74 4.83
CA LYS A 42 33.35 27.76 3.79
C LYS A 42 32.10 26.95 4.17
N LEU A 43 32.02 26.49 5.42
CA LEU A 43 30.87 25.74 5.92
C LEU A 43 29.60 26.60 5.93
N LYS A 44 29.69 27.85 6.38
CA LYS A 44 28.58 28.79 6.41
C LYS A 44 27.99 29.02 5.02
N VAL A 45 28.84 29.24 4.01
CA VAL A 45 28.39 29.39 2.61
C VAL A 45 27.66 28.14 2.12
N LYS A 46 28.17 26.95 2.43
CA LYS A 46 27.49 25.68 2.09
C LYS A 46 26.13 25.55 2.76
N TYR A 47 26.05 25.89 4.05
CA TYR A 47 24.82 25.86 4.81
C TYR A 47 23.77 26.81 4.24
N GLU A 48 24.14 28.07 3.96
CA GLU A 48 23.22 29.06 3.39
C GLU A 48 22.74 28.66 1.99
N SER A 49 23.61 28.05 1.18
CA SER A 49 23.24 27.49 -0.12
C SER A 49 22.22 26.35 0.03
N LEU A 50 22.48 25.42 0.96
CA LEU A 50 21.58 24.30 1.24
C LEU A 50 20.22 24.78 1.77
N GLN A 51 20.23 25.72 2.72
CA GLN A 51 19.00 26.29 3.29
C GLN A 51 18.18 27.02 2.23
N ARG A 52 18.83 27.74 1.31
CA ARG A 52 18.15 28.37 0.17
C ARG A 52 17.51 27.32 -0.75
N SER A 53 18.25 26.27 -1.09
CA SER A 53 17.72 25.15 -1.88
C SER A 53 16.52 24.48 -1.21
N HIS A 54 16.57 24.28 0.12
CA HIS A 54 15.45 23.73 0.89
C HIS A 54 14.20 24.63 0.81
N ARG A 55 14.36 25.95 0.97
CA ARG A 55 13.26 26.90 0.78
C ARG A 55 12.66 26.83 -0.62
N HIS A 56 13.49 26.75 -1.66
CA HIS A 56 13.00 26.56 -3.02
C HIS A 56 12.19 25.26 -3.18
N LEU A 57 12.64 24.15 -2.58
CA LEU A 57 11.90 22.89 -2.59
C LEU A 57 10.55 22.97 -1.86
N LEU A 58 10.42 23.86 -0.88
CA LEU A 58 9.16 24.19 -0.21
C LEU A 58 8.28 25.19 -0.98
N GLY A 59 8.76 25.70 -2.12
CA GLY A 59 8.06 26.69 -2.92
C GLY A 59 8.24 28.15 -2.43
N GLU A 60 9.23 28.41 -1.58
CA GLU A 60 9.56 29.73 -1.06
C GLU A 60 10.70 30.38 -1.88
N ASP A 61 10.80 31.72 -1.85
CA ASP A 61 11.87 32.53 -2.49
C ASP A 61 12.12 32.28 -3.99
N LEU A 62 11.08 31.83 -4.70
CA LEU A 62 11.15 31.46 -6.11
C LEU A 62 11.37 32.65 -7.07
N GLU A 63 11.16 33.88 -6.61
CA GLU A 63 11.34 35.11 -7.39
C GLU A 63 12.77 35.27 -7.95
N THR A 64 13.74 34.65 -7.28
CA THR A 64 15.15 34.69 -7.67
C THR A 64 15.51 33.67 -8.76
N LEU A 65 14.61 32.72 -9.07
CA LEU A 65 14.84 31.65 -10.02
C LEU A 65 14.32 32.01 -11.42
N GLY A 66 15.10 31.68 -12.44
CA GLY A 66 14.67 31.77 -13.83
C GLY A 66 13.72 30.63 -14.24
N VAL A 67 13.02 30.78 -15.36
CA VAL A 67 12.07 29.78 -15.88
C VAL A 67 12.69 28.38 -16.02
N LYS A 68 13.94 28.29 -16.49
CA LYS A 68 14.64 27.00 -16.65
C LYS A 68 14.93 26.34 -15.30
N GLU A 69 15.28 27.13 -14.30
CA GLU A 69 15.58 26.64 -12.95
C GLU A 69 14.31 26.18 -12.25
N LEU A 70 13.20 26.91 -12.44
CA LEU A 70 11.87 26.51 -11.97
C LEU A 70 11.41 25.18 -12.60
N GLN A 71 11.57 25.02 -13.91
CA GLN A 71 11.26 23.75 -14.59
C GLN A 71 12.10 22.58 -14.06
N GLN A 72 13.38 22.82 -13.76
CA GLN A 72 14.25 21.80 -13.17
C GLN A 72 13.82 21.46 -11.74
N LEU A 73 13.43 22.45 -10.95
CA LEU A 73 12.90 22.28 -9.60
C LEU A 73 11.60 21.48 -9.60
N GLU A 74 10.66 21.83 -10.48
CA GLU A 74 9.40 21.10 -10.69
C GLU A 74 9.67 19.63 -11.02
N LYS A 75 10.55 19.38 -12.00
CA LYS A 75 10.94 18.02 -12.37
C LYS A 75 11.54 17.25 -11.19
N GLN A 76 12.36 17.90 -10.35
CA GLN A 76 12.94 17.26 -9.16
C GLN A 76 11.85 16.88 -8.15
N LEU A 77 10.88 17.77 -7.91
CA LEU A 77 9.75 17.51 -7.02
C LEU A 77 8.87 16.38 -7.55
N ASP A 78 8.54 16.38 -8.84
CA ASP A 78 7.75 15.32 -9.48
C ASP A 78 8.40 13.95 -9.34
N LEU A 79 9.71 13.86 -9.55
CA LEU A 79 10.46 12.61 -9.36
C LEU A 79 10.39 12.13 -7.91
N GLY A 80 10.62 13.02 -6.94
CA GLY A 80 10.54 12.70 -5.51
C GLY A 80 9.14 12.25 -5.09
N LEU A 81 8.10 12.94 -5.56
CA LEU A 81 6.71 12.60 -5.29
C LEU A 81 6.32 11.26 -5.91
N SER A 82 6.75 11.00 -7.15
CA SER A 82 6.52 9.72 -7.82
C SER A 82 7.15 8.56 -7.06
N GLN A 83 8.40 8.72 -6.61
CA GLN A 83 9.10 7.71 -5.79
C GLN A 83 8.42 7.49 -4.43
N SER A 84 8.01 8.56 -3.75
CA SER A 84 7.28 8.48 -2.48
C SER A 84 5.96 7.72 -2.66
N ARG A 85 5.19 8.08 -3.70
CA ARG A 85 3.94 7.40 -4.04
C ARG A 85 4.15 5.93 -4.36
N GLN A 86 5.17 5.59 -5.14
CA GLN A 86 5.48 4.20 -5.49
C GLN A 86 5.85 3.38 -4.26
N THR A 87 6.66 3.95 -3.36
CA THR A 87 7.03 3.31 -2.10
C THR A 87 5.80 3.05 -1.23
N LYS A 88 4.93 4.06 -1.08
CA LYS A 88 3.68 3.94 -0.34
C LYS A 88 2.72 2.91 -0.96
N LEU A 89 2.60 2.90 -2.28
CA LEU A 89 1.78 1.90 -2.99
C LEU A 89 2.29 0.49 -2.74
N LYS A 90 3.60 0.29 -2.87
CA LYS A 90 4.23 -1.01 -2.63
C LYS A 90 3.94 -1.52 -1.22
N LEU A 91 4.13 -0.68 -0.21
CA LEU A 91 3.83 -1.02 1.18
C LEU A 91 2.35 -1.38 1.38
N LEU A 92 1.44 -0.62 0.78
CA LEU A 92 0.01 -0.89 0.88
C LEU A 92 -0.37 -2.22 0.19
N MET A 93 0.24 -2.52 -0.96
CA MET A 93 0.03 -3.80 -1.65
C MET A 93 0.51 -4.98 -0.79
N GLU A 94 1.68 -4.86 -0.17
CA GLU A 94 2.20 -5.88 0.75
C GLU A 94 1.23 -6.10 1.94
N GLN A 95 0.66 -5.04 2.50
CA GLN A 95 -0.35 -5.15 3.56
C GLN A 95 -1.64 -5.83 3.09
N ILE A 96 -2.11 -5.50 1.87
CA ILE A 96 -3.30 -6.15 1.28
C ILE A 96 -3.04 -7.65 1.10
N GLU A 97 -1.89 -8.02 0.54
CA GLU A 97 -1.50 -9.42 0.34
C GLU A 97 -1.42 -10.18 1.67
N GLU A 98 -0.86 -9.56 2.72
CA GLU A 98 -0.79 -10.16 4.05
C GLU A 98 -2.19 -10.43 4.62
N LEU A 99 -3.10 -9.45 4.53
CA LEU A 99 -4.48 -9.58 5.00
C LEU A 99 -5.26 -10.62 4.20
N GLN A 100 -5.12 -10.63 2.88
CA GLN A 100 -5.72 -11.65 2.02
C GLN A 100 -5.22 -13.05 2.37
N LYS A 101 -3.92 -13.21 2.64
CA LYS A 101 -3.36 -14.50 3.08
C LYS A 101 -3.95 -14.95 4.42
N LYS A 102 -4.24 -14.03 5.35
CA LYS A 102 -4.91 -14.34 6.63
C LYS A 102 -6.38 -14.72 6.46
N LEU A 103 -7.07 -14.15 5.46
CA LEU A 103 -8.48 -14.43 5.15
C LEU A 103 -8.69 -15.67 4.25
N SER A 104 -7.68 -16.04 3.45
CA SER A 104 -7.70 -17.21 2.56
C SER A 104 -7.93 -18.57 3.27
N PRO A 105 -7.37 -18.85 4.47
CA PRO A 105 -7.64 -20.09 5.18
C PRO A 105 -8.98 -20.09 5.94
N CYS A 106 -9.85 -19.08 5.80
CA CYS A 106 -11.14 -19.08 6.46
C CYS A 106 -11.93 -20.35 6.05
N PRO A 107 -12.36 -21.18 7.02
CA PRO A 107 -13.04 -22.45 6.75
C PRO A 107 -14.24 -22.31 5.82
N LEU A 108 -14.90 -21.15 5.85
CA LEU A 108 -16.03 -20.81 4.98
C LEU A 108 -15.65 -20.81 3.48
N HIS A 109 -14.50 -20.21 3.11
CA HIS A 109 -14.02 -20.19 1.72
C HIS A 109 -13.54 -21.57 1.25
N LEU A 110 -12.98 -22.39 2.16
CA LEU A 110 -12.63 -23.78 1.84
C LEU A 110 -13.89 -24.64 1.66
N GLN A 111 -14.92 -24.42 2.48
CA GLN A 111 -16.20 -25.12 2.39
C GLN A 111 -16.97 -24.74 1.12
N GLU A 112 -17.02 -23.47 0.76
CA GLU A 112 -17.66 -23.00 -0.48
C GLU A 112 -17.00 -23.63 -1.71
N ARG A 113 -15.66 -23.58 -1.81
CA ARG A 113 -14.93 -24.24 -2.90
C ARG A 113 -15.15 -25.76 -2.94
N HIS A 114 -15.23 -26.39 -1.78
CA HIS A 114 -15.52 -27.83 -1.70
C HIS A 114 -16.94 -28.16 -2.21
N LEU A 115 -17.94 -27.39 -1.79
CA LEU A 115 -19.32 -27.55 -2.23
C LEU A 115 -19.47 -27.30 -3.73
N GLU A 116 -18.79 -26.28 -4.28
CA GLU A 116 -18.73 -26.02 -5.72
C GLU A 116 -18.14 -27.19 -6.49
N GLU A 117 -17.06 -27.80 -5.98
CA GLU A 117 -16.43 -28.96 -6.62
C GLU A 117 -17.33 -30.20 -6.59
N VAL A 118 -18.02 -30.44 -5.46
CA VAL A 118 -19.00 -31.53 -5.35
C VAL A 118 -20.16 -31.31 -6.33
N ASN A 119 -20.72 -30.11 -6.37
CA ASN A 119 -21.80 -29.77 -7.30
C ASN A 119 -21.38 -29.89 -8.76
N ARG A 120 -20.17 -29.48 -9.11
CA ARG A 120 -19.60 -29.67 -10.46
C ARG A 120 -19.54 -31.15 -10.83
N LYS A 121 -18.98 -32.00 -9.95
CA LYS A 121 -18.91 -33.46 -10.18
C LYS A 121 -20.29 -34.09 -10.32
N LEU A 122 -21.27 -33.67 -9.53
CA LEU A 122 -22.65 -34.14 -9.64
C LEU A 122 -23.27 -33.75 -10.98
N LYS A 123 -23.06 -32.50 -11.43
CA LYS A 123 -23.54 -32.03 -12.73
C LYS A 123 -22.94 -32.83 -13.89
N ASP A 124 -21.64 -33.11 -13.84
CA ASP A 124 -20.95 -33.91 -14.87
C ASP A 124 -21.52 -35.33 -14.92
N LYS A 125 -21.74 -35.97 -13.76
CA LYS A 125 -22.37 -37.30 -13.68
C LYS A 125 -23.78 -37.31 -14.25
N LEU A 126 -24.61 -36.32 -13.89
CA LEU A 126 -25.97 -36.20 -14.42
C LEU A 126 -25.97 -35.97 -15.94
N GLN A 127 -24.99 -35.25 -16.49
CA GLN A 127 -24.89 -35.05 -17.93
C GLN A 127 -24.49 -36.33 -18.68
N VAL A 128 -23.61 -37.15 -18.08
CA VAL A 128 -23.21 -38.46 -18.62
C VAL A 128 -24.38 -39.46 -18.55
N GLU A 129 -25.03 -39.59 -17.40
CA GLU A 129 -26.18 -40.47 -17.24
C GLU A 129 -27.41 -39.99 -18.02
N GLY A 130 -27.65 -38.68 -18.10
CA GLY A 130 -28.70 -38.11 -18.93
C GLY A 130 -28.46 -38.32 -20.43
N SER A 131 -27.20 -38.45 -20.86
CA SER A 131 -26.88 -38.82 -22.25
C SER A 131 -27.11 -40.31 -22.52
N SER A 132 -26.88 -41.17 -21.53
CA SER A 132 -27.24 -42.59 -21.57
C SER A 132 -28.77 -42.80 -21.58
N SER A 133 -29.50 -42.05 -20.75
CA SER A 133 -30.96 -42.08 -20.68
C SER A 133 -31.62 -41.57 -21.98
N ARG A 134 -31.08 -40.50 -22.59
CA ARG A 134 -31.53 -40.03 -23.92
C ARG A 134 -31.26 -41.04 -25.04
N ALA A 135 -30.18 -41.82 -24.96
CA ALA A 135 -29.91 -42.88 -25.93
C ALA A 135 -30.93 -44.03 -25.81
N ILE A 136 -31.33 -44.39 -24.60
CA ILE A 136 -32.35 -45.42 -24.35
C ILE A 136 -33.75 -44.92 -24.78
N GLN A 137 -34.09 -43.65 -24.49
CA GLN A 137 -35.38 -43.08 -24.89
C GLN A 137 -35.56 -43.03 -26.41
N ARG A 138 -34.52 -42.69 -27.18
CA ARG A 138 -34.55 -42.75 -28.65
C ARG A 138 -34.70 -44.17 -29.20
N CYS A 139 -34.24 -45.17 -28.46
CA CYS A 139 -34.39 -46.58 -28.82
C CYS A 139 -35.84 -47.06 -28.60
N TRP A 140 -36.54 -46.54 -27.59
CA TRP A 140 -37.94 -46.89 -27.30
C TRP A 140 -38.95 -46.24 -28.25
N GLU A 141 -38.68 -45.02 -28.73
CA GLU A 141 -39.56 -44.35 -29.72
C GLU A 141 -39.60 -45.08 -31.08
N SER A 142 -38.54 -45.83 -31.41
CA SER A 142 -38.45 -46.56 -32.68
C SER A 142 -39.33 -47.81 -32.78
N LYS A 143 -39.99 -48.25 -31.68
CA LYS A 143 -40.69 -49.54 -31.60
C LYS A 143 -42.22 -49.46 -31.42
N SER A 144 -42.83 -48.28 -31.56
CA SER A 144 -44.26 -48.05 -31.26
C SER A 144 -45.20 -47.92 -32.48
N MET A 145 -44.83 -48.43 -33.66
CA MET A 145 -45.72 -48.48 -34.83
C MET A 145 -46.07 -49.92 -35.20
N ALA A 146 -47.03 -50.53 -34.49
CA ALA A 146 -47.94 -51.58 -35.00
C ALA A 146 -48.88 -52.07 -33.88
N GLU A 147 -50.18 -51.87 -34.11
CA GLU A 147 -51.33 -52.06 -33.21
C GLU A 147 -51.73 -53.53 -32.92
N GLY A 148 -52.49 -53.72 -31.83
CA GLY A 148 -53.58 -54.70 -31.77
C GLY A 148 -53.62 -55.65 -30.55
N ASN A 149 -53.78 -55.17 -29.31
CA ASN A 149 -55.02 -55.23 -28.46
C ASN A 149 -55.29 -56.59 -27.71
N PRO A 150 -56.24 -56.71 -26.74
CA PRO A 150 -56.00 -56.59 -25.28
C PRO A 150 -56.60 -57.75 -24.42
N HIS A 151 -56.46 -57.68 -23.09
CA HIS A 151 -57.40 -58.03 -21.99
C HIS A 151 -56.57 -58.20 -20.69
N ARG A 152 -56.95 -57.69 -19.50
CA ARG A 152 -58.19 -57.92 -18.76
C ARG A 152 -58.34 -56.91 -17.59
N LEU A 153 -59.59 -56.53 -17.32
CA LEU A 153 -60.09 -55.67 -16.23
C LEU A 153 -60.06 -56.41 -14.86
N HIS A 154 -59.93 -55.70 -13.73
CA HIS A 154 -61.07 -55.36 -12.83
C HIS A 154 -60.64 -54.61 -11.51
N PRO A 155 -61.49 -53.75 -10.90
CA PRO A 155 -61.16 -52.88 -9.76
C PRO A 155 -61.71 -53.30 -8.37
N CYS A 156 -61.16 -52.65 -7.32
CA CYS A 156 -61.67 -52.38 -5.93
C CYS A 156 -61.56 -53.47 -4.83
N PRO A 157 -61.66 -53.13 -3.50
CA PRO A 157 -61.31 -51.89 -2.76
C PRO A 157 -60.73 -52.12 -1.32
N ALA A 158 -60.09 -51.11 -0.70
CA ALA A 158 -60.15 -50.81 0.75
C ALA A 158 -59.39 -49.51 1.07
N ASN A 159 -60.01 -48.65 1.87
CA ASN A 159 -59.61 -47.26 2.15
C ASN A 159 -58.30 -47.14 2.95
N VAL A 160 -57.39 -46.30 2.47
CA VAL A 160 -56.59 -45.42 3.32
C VAL A 160 -56.74 -44.01 2.76
N VAL A 161 -57.48 -43.18 3.50
CA VAL A 161 -57.55 -41.74 3.32
C VAL A 161 -56.16 -41.18 3.60
N TYR A 162 -55.53 -40.57 2.60
CA TYR A 162 -54.53 -39.53 2.83
C TYR A 162 -54.95 -38.28 2.04
N PRO A 163 -55.24 -37.17 2.72
CA PRO A 163 -55.51 -35.90 2.07
C PRO A 163 -54.19 -35.33 1.53
N GLU A 164 -54.25 -34.84 0.30
CA GLU A 164 -53.21 -34.10 -0.38
C GLU A 164 -52.81 -32.86 0.44
N PRO A 165 -51.52 -32.63 0.77
CA PRO A 165 -51.07 -31.32 1.21
C PRO A 165 -50.51 -30.58 -0.01
N THR A 166 -51.38 -29.86 -0.71
CA THR A 166 -50.97 -28.71 -1.52
C THR A 166 -50.48 -27.63 -0.56
N LEU A 167 -49.17 -27.47 -0.40
CA LEU A 167 -48.61 -26.34 0.35
C LEU A 167 -48.60 -25.10 -0.54
N GLN A 168 -49.75 -24.41 -0.57
CA GLN A 168 -49.81 -22.96 -0.77
C GLN A 168 -50.22 -22.32 0.54
N ILE A 169 -49.27 -21.69 1.23
CA ILE A 169 -49.54 -20.71 2.28
C ILE A 169 -48.62 -19.52 2.02
N GLY A 170 -49.22 -18.44 1.54
CA GLY A 170 -48.58 -17.13 1.49
C GLY A 170 -48.66 -16.41 2.84
N TYR A 171 -47.87 -15.34 2.97
CA TYR A 171 -48.18 -14.25 3.87
C TYR A 171 -48.23 -12.93 3.09
N HIS A 172 -49.39 -12.32 3.24
CA HIS A 172 -49.80 -10.93 3.05
C HIS A 172 -48.80 -9.89 2.51
N GLN A 173 -49.24 -9.34 1.39
CA GLN A 173 -49.08 -7.96 0.96
C GLN A 173 -49.49 -6.98 2.07
N HIS A 174 -48.53 -6.26 2.64
CA HIS A 174 -48.78 -4.94 3.22
C HIS A 174 -48.34 -3.89 2.21
N PHE A 175 -49.33 -3.25 1.58
CA PHE A 175 -49.17 -1.99 0.87
C PHE A 175 -48.81 -0.88 1.86
N GLY A 176 -47.76 -0.13 1.54
CA GLY A 176 -47.40 1.12 2.20
C GLY A 176 -46.35 1.86 1.36
N ARG A 177 -46.81 2.69 0.43
CA ARG A 177 -46.05 3.74 -0.28
C ARG A 177 -46.71 5.07 0.16
N PRO A 178 -45.99 6.15 0.53
CA PRO A 178 -45.45 7.14 -0.44
C PRO A 178 -44.11 7.82 0.01
N GLU A 179 -43.18 8.08 -0.92
CA GLU A 179 -42.76 9.43 -1.42
C GLU A 179 -41.63 10.19 -0.68
N ALA A 180 -40.67 10.62 -1.52
CA ALA A 180 -39.99 11.92 -1.59
C ALA A 180 -39.02 12.43 -0.49
N ALA A 181 -37.75 12.47 -0.90
CA ALA A 181 -36.88 13.67 -0.98
C ALA A 181 -36.05 14.18 0.22
N THR A 182 -34.77 14.49 -0.11
CA THR A 182 -33.99 15.68 0.32
C THR A 182 -32.95 15.58 1.45
N THR A 183 -31.68 15.47 1.00
CA THR A 183 -30.45 16.24 1.36
C THR A 183 -29.79 16.25 2.76
N ARG A 184 -28.46 16.46 2.69
CA ARG A 184 -27.47 16.94 3.70
C ARG A 184 -26.99 15.85 4.67
N GLY A 185 -25.69 15.61 4.86
CA GLY A 185 -24.50 16.44 4.72
C GLY A 185 -23.89 16.65 6.11
N ALA A 186 -22.79 15.93 6.42
CA ALA A 186 -21.83 16.21 7.50
C ALA A 186 -20.71 15.16 7.38
N ALA A 187 -19.51 15.52 6.93
CA ALA A 187 -18.44 16.02 7.81
C ALA A 187 -18.13 15.02 8.94
N GLY A 188 -17.32 14.02 8.61
CA GLY A 188 -16.64 13.16 9.57
C GLY A 188 -15.14 13.37 9.38
N GLU A 189 -14.63 14.39 10.03
CA GLU A 189 -13.20 14.62 10.24
C GLU A 189 -12.59 13.35 10.83
N ASN A 190 -11.54 12.84 10.20
CA ASN A 190 -10.64 11.90 10.86
C ASN A 190 -9.21 12.33 10.56
N ASN A 191 -8.77 13.27 11.39
CA ASN A 191 -7.38 13.53 11.73
C ASN A 191 -6.72 12.22 12.15
N PHE A 192 -5.97 11.58 11.24
CA PHE A 192 -4.98 10.57 11.62
C PHE A 192 -3.61 11.00 11.12
N MET A 193 -2.84 11.57 12.07
CA MET A 193 -1.36 11.57 12.19
C MET A 193 -0.60 12.18 10.99
N VAL A 194 0.02 13.37 11.05
CA VAL A 194 0.90 14.01 12.06
C VAL A 194 1.96 13.05 12.63
N GLY A 195 3.22 13.27 12.21
CA GLY A 195 4.38 12.40 12.46
C GLY A 195 4.48 11.38 11.32
N TRP A 196 5.50 11.34 10.48
CA TRP A 196 6.92 11.21 10.83
C TRP A 196 7.82 11.89 9.77
N LEU A 197 8.56 12.89 10.22
CA LEU A 197 9.97 13.20 9.88
C LEU A 197 10.64 13.50 11.23
N PRO A 198 11.94 13.20 11.41
CA PRO A 198 13.02 13.42 10.43
C PRO A 198 13.50 12.18 9.69
#